data_AF-A0A932JQK6-F1
#
_entry.id   AF-A0A932JQK6-F1
#
_cell.length_a   1.000
_cell.length_b   1.000
_cell.length_c   1.000
_cell.angle_alpha   90.00
_cell.angle_beta   90.00
_cell.angle_gamma   90.00
#
_symmetry.space_group_name_H-M   'P 1'
#
loop_
_entity.id
_entity.type
_entity.pdbx_description
1 polymer ?
#
loop_
_entity_poly.entity_id
_entity_poly.type
_entity_poly.pdbx_seq_one_letter_code
_entity_poly.pdbx_strand_id
1 'polypeptide(L)'
;MKSVHGVRVAVDCDDPGTRDALARDLAGFGEAAAGEADITLRLERRAGAPARGPWRWRGARWSDRGGERLLDYGGGAGASWDFARERGTVWAPEPDLLHELGYLFLHSRVGAALDRRGLHRVHALGFSWRGKGGLLLLPSGGGKTTLALALAARPEFALLSDDLPLLGADGRLRAFPQRLSLRGPGPFPFASSVLRPFRRRRHGAKTLLDLSAYPGRLADAAPLEWLVVGCPGPGPTFAARCSRARAAAALLDGMVLGRGLPQVLELMAPPPPYRRGAAALARLAWSRWGAARAALARARPLLLRLGARPGDAARALADALSS
;
A
#
# COMPACT_ATOMS: atom_id res chain seq x y z
N MET A 1 -17.90 -4.35 8.54
CA MET A 1 -16.56 -4.67 9.09
C MET A 1 -15.82 -5.46 8.03
N LYS A 2 -14.54 -5.16 7.73
CA LYS A 2 -13.80 -5.80 6.64
C LYS A 2 -12.75 -6.77 7.16
N SER A 3 -12.43 -7.80 6.38
CA SER A 3 -11.34 -8.74 6.65
C SER A 3 -10.21 -8.55 5.64
N VAL A 4 -9.05 -8.11 6.12
CA VAL A 4 -7.84 -7.93 5.31
C VAL A 4 -6.86 -9.05 5.64
N HIS A 5 -6.86 -10.12 4.85
CA HIS A 5 -6.06 -11.34 5.12
C HIS A 5 -6.21 -11.84 6.57
N GLY A 6 -7.46 -11.87 7.03
CA GLY A 6 -7.86 -12.29 8.36
C GLY A 6 -7.65 -11.23 9.45
N VAL A 7 -7.21 -10.01 9.13
CA VAL A 7 -7.22 -8.88 10.06
C VAL A 7 -8.59 -8.22 9.98
N ARG A 8 -9.34 -8.25 11.08
CA ARG A 8 -10.70 -7.67 11.16
C ARG A 8 -10.61 -6.18 11.45
N VAL A 9 -11.18 -5.37 10.58
CA VAL A 9 -11.10 -3.91 10.64
C VAL A 9 -12.50 -3.32 10.71
N ALA A 10 -12.74 -2.56 11.78
CA ALA A 10 -13.94 -1.74 11.94
C ALA A 10 -13.59 -0.27 11.74
N VAL A 11 -14.38 0.40 10.91
CA VAL A 11 -14.27 1.84 10.65
C VAL A 11 -15.62 2.45 10.94
N ASP A 12 -15.64 3.44 11.82
CA ASP A 12 -16.79 4.30 12.09
C ASP A 12 -16.48 5.73 11.65
N CYS A 13 -17.45 6.42 11.08
CA CYS A 13 -17.24 7.77 10.54
C CYS A 13 -18.55 8.56 10.57
N ASP A 14 -18.49 9.76 11.15
CA ASP A 14 -19.61 10.69 11.27
C ASP A 14 -19.91 11.49 10.00
N ASP A 15 -18.95 11.58 9.07
CA ASP A 15 -19.09 12.20 7.75
C ASP A 15 -19.46 11.14 6.69
N PRO A 16 -20.69 11.15 6.14
CA PRO A 16 -21.13 10.11 5.20
C PRO A 16 -20.28 10.01 3.93
N GLY A 17 -19.82 11.15 3.39
CA GLY A 17 -18.99 11.17 2.18
C GLY A 17 -17.64 10.49 2.37
N THR A 18 -17.00 10.76 3.51
CA THR A 18 -15.74 10.12 3.92
C THR A 18 -15.93 8.63 4.18
N ARG A 19 -17.03 8.26 4.86
CA ARG A 19 -17.40 6.86 5.09
C ARG A 19 -17.53 6.09 3.78
N ASP A 20 -18.27 6.63 2.82
CA ASP A 20 -18.50 6.00 1.52
C ASP A 20 -17.21 5.94 0.67
N ALA A 21 -16.34 6.94 0.79
CA ALA A 21 -15.04 6.94 0.12
C ALA A 21 -14.13 5.83 0.67
N LEU A 22 -14.07 5.64 1.99
CA LEU A 22 -13.28 4.58 2.62
C LEU A 22 -13.88 3.19 2.39
N ALA A 23 -15.21 3.06 2.41
CA ALA A 23 -15.88 1.81 2.07
C ALA A 23 -15.50 1.33 0.65
N ARG A 24 -15.45 2.27 -0.31
CA ARG A 24 -14.97 2.00 -1.68
C ARG A 24 -13.49 1.65 -1.73
N ASP A 25 -12.64 2.31 -0.94
CA ASP A 25 -11.21 1.99 -0.86
C ASP A 25 -10.95 0.59 -0.29
N LEU A 26 -11.85 0.08 0.56
CA LEU A 26 -11.80 -1.25 1.15
C LEU A 26 -12.65 -2.30 0.39
N ALA A 27 -13.27 -1.94 -0.73
CA ALA A 27 -14.19 -2.82 -1.46
C ALA A 27 -13.51 -4.08 -2.01
N GLY A 28 -12.19 -4.04 -2.23
CA GLY A 28 -11.41 -5.20 -2.65
C GLY A 28 -11.17 -6.24 -1.56
N PHE A 29 -11.56 -5.97 -0.32
CA PHE A 29 -11.42 -6.90 0.80
C PHE A 29 -12.77 -7.51 1.18
N GLY A 30 -12.73 -8.78 1.60
CA GLY A 30 -13.91 -9.53 2.00
C GLY A 30 -14.58 -8.99 3.26
N GLU A 31 -15.82 -9.38 3.49
CA GLU A 31 -16.50 -9.15 4.76
C GLU A 31 -15.85 -9.99 5.87
N ALA A 32 -15.78 -9.43 7.07
CA ALA A 32 -15.34 -10.18 8.23
C ALA A 32 -16.50 -10.95 8.86
N ALA A 33 -16.22 -12.17 9.34
CA ALA A 33 -17.15 -12.90 10.20
C ALA A 33 -17.47 -12.11 11.47
N ALA A 34 -18.64 -12.38 12.07
CA ALA A 34 -19.06 -11.75 13.32
C ALA A 34 -18.01 -11.92 14.43
N GLY A 35 -17.81 -10.87 15.22
CA GLY A 35 -16.86 -10.85 16.33
C GLY A 35 -16.22 -9.48 16.56
N GLU A 36 -15.31 -9.41 17.53
CA GLU A 36 -14.57 -8.19 17.86
C GLU A 36 -13.58 -7.81 16.75
N ALA A 37 -13.45 -6.53 16.43
CA ALA A 37 -12.47 -6.07 15.44
C ALA A 37 -11.05 -6.10 16.03
N ASP A 38 -10.07 -6.55 15.23
CA ASP A 38 -8.65 -6.50 15.59
C ASP A 38 -8.11 -5.06 15.52
N ILE A 39 -8.73 -4.20 14.70
CA ILE A 39 -8.42 -2.78 14.55
C ILE A 39 -9.73 -2.00 14.51
N THR A 40 -9.88 -0.98 15.35
CA THR A 40 -11.02 -0.06 15.31
C THR A 40 -10.55 1.37 15.06
N LEU A 41 -11.04 2.00 14.00
CA LEU A 41 -10.77 3.41 13.71
C LEU A 41 -12.07 4.20 13.68
N ARG A 42 -12.16 5.24 14.50
CA ARG A 42 -13.22 6.24 14.43
C ARG A 42 -12.74 7.48 13.69
N LEU A 43 -13.58 8.04 12.85
CA LEU A 43 -13.31 9.24 12.07
C LEU A 43 -14.34 10.31 12.44
N GLU A 44 -13.85 11.47 12.85
CA GLU A 44 -14.68 12.58 13.30
C GLU A 44 -14.40 13.84 12.50
N ARG A 45 -15.42 14.39 11.85
CA ARG A 45 -15.32 15.66 11.16
C ARG A 45 -15.43 16.81 12.15
N ARG A 46 -14.30 17.14 12.75
CA ARG A 46 -14.16 18.28 13.66
C ARG A 46 -12.73 18.80 13.68
N ALA A 47 -12.58 20.05 14.09
CA ALA A 47 -11.30 20.57 14.51
C ALA A 47 -10.94 20.03 15.91
N GLY A 48 -9.70 19.60 16.10
CA GLY A 48 -9.15 19.27 17.41
C GLY A 48 -8.20 20.34 17.92
N ALA A 49 -7.96 20.30 19.22
CA ALA A 49 -6.91 21.10 19.83
C ALA A 49 -5.53 20.60 19.36
N PRO A 50 -4.55 21.50 19.16
CA PRO A 50 -3.19 21.10 18.80
C PRO A 50 -2.58 20.25 19.91
N ALA A 51 -2.10 19.06 19.56
CA ALA A 51 -1.35 18.24 20.49
C ALA A 51 0.02 18.87 20.73
N ARG A 52 0.38 19.05 22.01
CA ARG A 52 1.74 19.40 22.40
C ARG A 52 2.53 18.12 22.57
N GLY A 53 3.68 18.06 21.91
CA GLY A 53 4.57 16.91 21.98
C GLY A 53 6.00 17.28 21.62
N PRO A 54 7.00 16.66 22.26
CA PRO A 54 8.40 16.93 21.98
C PRO A 54 8.83 16.32 20.64
N TRP A 55 8.10 15.32 20.14
CA TRP A 55 8.44 14.62 18.92
C TRP A 55 7.83 15.29 17.69
N ARG A 56 8.63 15.43 16.63
CA ARG A 56 8.20 16.03 15.36
C ARG A 56 8.78 15.28 14.18
N TRP A 57 7.93 14.95 13.21
CA TRP A 57 8.34 14.35 11.94
C TRP A 57 7.47 14.84 10.80
N ARG A 58 8.08 15.38 9.73
CA ARG A 58 7.35 15.89 8.54
C ARG A 58 6.14 16.75 8.89
N GLY A 59 6.25 17.59 9.92
CA GLY A 59 5.18 18.48 10.36
C GLY A 59 4.09 17.84 11.22
N ALA A 60 4.08 16.53 11.41
CA ALA A 60 3.31 15.89 12.48
C ALA A 60 4.05 16.07 13.82
N ARG A 61 3.30 16.29 14.90
CA ARG A 61 3.80 16.27 16.28
C ARG A 61 3.09 15.17 17.05
N TRP A 62 3.77 14.54 18.01
CA TRP A 62 3.10 13.58 18.88
C TRP A 62 3.65 13.53 20.30
N SER A 63 2.81 13.04 21.21
CA SER A 63 3.14 12.71 22.59
C SER A 63 2.45 11.41 23.00
N ASP A 64 3.04 10.72 23.96
CA ASP A 64 2.48 9.51 24.56
C ASP A 64 1.98 9.87 25.97
N ARG A 65 0.69 9.62 26.27
CA ARG A 65 0.08 9.85 27.58
C ARG A 65 -0.90 8.72 27.90
N GLY A 66 -0.75 8.11 29.08
CA GLY A 66 -1.70 7.09 29.56
C GLY A 66 -1.83 5.85 28.67
N GLY A 67 -0.78 5.49 27.92
CA GLY A 67 -0.81 4.38 26.95
C GLY A 67 -1.39 4.73 25.58
N GLU A 68 -1.87 5.97 25.42
CA GLU A 68 -2.38 6.51 24.17
C GLU A 68 -1.36 7.45 23.53
N ARG A 69 -1.29 7.46 22.21
CA ARG A 69 -0.52 8.44 21.43
C ARG A 69 -1.43 9.50 20.86
N LEU A 70 -1.15 10.76 21.17
CA LEU A 70 -1.82 11.91 20.59
C LEU A 70 -0.97 12.51 19.47
N LEU A 71 -1.61 12.78 18.34
CA LEU A 71 -1.01 13.20 17.07
C LEU A 71 -1.64 14.52 16.62
N ASP A 72 -0.80 15.45 16.18
CA ASP A 72 -1.19 16.73 15.60
C ASP A 72 -0.58 16.87 14.21
N TYR A 73 -1.45 16.98 13.21
CA TYR A 73 -1.09 17.20 11.81
C TYR A 73 -1.17 18.68 11.40
N GLY A 74 -1.54 19.57 12.33
CA GLY A 74 -1.74 21.00 12.14
C GLY A 74 -3.02 21.32 11.38
N GLY A 75 -3.53 22.55 11.57
CA GLY A 75 -4.79 22.99 10.92
C GLY A 75 -6.03 22.34 11.52
N GLY A 76 -6.00 21.98 12.81
CA GLY A 76 -7.12 21.32 13.49
C GLY A 76 -7.24 19.82 13.23
N ALA A 77 -6.39 19.23 12.39
CA ALA A 77 -6.35 17.79 12.15
C ALA A 77 -5.41 17.05 13.10
N GLY A 78 -5.82 15.88 13.58
CA GLY A 78 -5.06 15.09 14.54
C GLY A 78 -5.61 13.68 14.70
N ALA A 79 -5.01 12.94 15.63
CA ALA A 79 -5.50 11.62 15.98
C ALA A 79 -5.10 11.22 17.40
N SER A 80 -5.79 10.23 17.95
CA SER A 80 -5.44 9.53 19.18
C SER A 80 -5.41 8.03 18.92
N TRP A 81 -4.45 7.31 19.50
CA TRP A 81 -4.27 5.88 19.25
C TRP A 81 -3.83 5.10 20.49
N ASP A 82 -4.64 4.12 20.90
CA ASP A 82 -4.32 3.11 21.91
C ASP A 82 -3.69 1.89 21.23
N PHE A 83 -2.39 1.69 21.46
CA PHE A 83 -1.64 0.57 20.89
C PHE A 83 -1.97 -0.78 21.51
N ALA A 84 -2.43 -0.81 22.76
CA ALA A 84 -2.75 -2.05 23.45
C ALA A 84 -4.06 -2.63 22.95
N ARG A 85 -5.04 -1.76 22.66
CA ARG A 85 -6.36 -2.15 22.15
C ARG A 85 -6.44 -2.15 20.62
N GLU A 86 -5.46 -1.55 19.93
CA GLU A 86 -5.50 -1.29 18.48
C GLU A 86 -6.73 -0.48 18.06
N ARG A 87 -6.99 0.60 18.82
CA ARG A 87 -8.15 1.48 18.62
C ARG A 87 -7.73 2.93 18.64
N GLY A 88 -8.43 3.77 17.89
CA GLY A 88 -8.18 5.20 17.94
C GLY A 88 -9.17 6.04 17.15
N THR A 89 -9.03 7.34 17.29
CA THR A 89 -9.86 8.34 16.62
C THR A 89 -8.98 9.25 15.79
N VAL A 90 -9.34 9.47 14.53
CA VAL A 90 -8.75 10.48 13.65
C VAL A 90 -9.78 11.58 13.45
N TRP A 91 -9.34 12.84 13.51
CA TRP A 91 -10.22 13.98 13.29
C TRP A 91 -9.59 15.00 12.35
N ALA A 92 -10.44 15.66 11.56
CA ALA A 92 -10.07 16.80 10.72
C ALA A 92 -11.31 17.64 10.38
N PRO A 93 -11.18 18.97 10.23
CA PRO A 93 -12.30 19.82 9.82
C PRO A 93 -12.75 19.56 8.37
N GLU A 94 -11.80 19.30 7.47
CA GLU A 94 -12.01 19.13 6.04
C GLU A 94 -12.20 17.64 5.67
N PRO A 95 -13.26 17.27 4.94
CA PRO A 95 -13.54 15.88 4.55
C PRO A 95 -12.41 15.22 3.77
N ASP A 96 -11.81 15.92 2.81
CA ASP A 96 -10.71 15.39 2.00
C ASP A 96 -9.49 14.99 2.87
N LEU A 97 -9.21 15.81 3.90
CA LEU A 97 -8.13 15.54 4.85
C LEU A 97 -8.51 14.41 5.81
N LEU A 98 -9.77 14.35 6.26
CA LEU A 98 -10.28 13.25 7.08
C LEU A 98 -10.17 11.91 6.34
N HIS A 99 -10.54 11.88 5.06
CA HIS A 99 -10.39 10.71 4.19
C HIS A 99 -8.92 10.33 4.00
N GLU A 100 -8.04 11.28 3.67
CA GLU A 100 -6.61 11.03 3.49
C GLU A 100 -5.98 10.45 4.77
N LEU A 101 -6.24 11.05 5.93
CA LEU A 101 -5.70 10.57 7.21
C LEU A 101 -6.30 9.22 7.60
N GLY A 102 -7.62 9.04 7.48
CA GLY A 102 -8.27 7.76 7.76
C GLY A 102 -7.69 6.63 6.93
N TYR A 103 -7.51 6.86 5.62
CA TYR A 103 -6.87 5.91 4.72
C TYR A 103 -5.43 5.59 5.15
N LEU A 104 -4.61 6.61 5.46
CA LEU A 104 -3.22 6.40 5.88
C LEU A 104 -3.10 5.64 7.20
N PHE A 105 -3.99 5.93 8.17
CA PHE A 105 -4.04 5.22 9.45
C PHE A 105 -4.38 3.75 9.27
N LEU A 106 -5.45 3.46 8.52
CA LEU A 106 -5.85 2.08 8.22
C LEU A 106 -4.71 1.31 7.58
N HIS A 107 -4.07 1.88 6.55
CA HIS A 107 -2.96 1.22 5.86
C HIS A 107 -1.75 1.02 6.78
N SER A 108 -1.45 1.96 7.67
CA SER A 108 -0.36 1.81 8.65
C SER A 108 -0.65 0.66 9.62
N ARG A 109 -1.83 0.67 10.26
CA ARG A 109 -2.18 -0.31 11.31
C ARG A 109 -2.41 -1.71 10.76
N VAL A 110 -3.16 -1.83 9.65
CA VAL A 110 -3.35 -3.10 8.95
C VAL A 110 -2.01 -3.66 8.50
N GLY A 111 -1.16 -2.80 7.94
CA GLY A 111 0.20 -3.20 7.56
C GLY A 111 1.01 -3.77 8.71
N ALA A 112 0.99 -3.10 9.87
CA ALA A 112 1.67 -3.58 11.07
C ALA A 112 1.09 -4.91 11.58
N ALA A 113 -0.23 -5.11 11.51
CA ALA A 113 -0.87 -6.36 11.88
C ALA A 113 -0.51 -7.52 10.94
N LEU A 114 -0.47 -7.27 9.62
CA LEU A 114 -0.05 -8.25 8.61
C LEU A 114 1.42 -8.63 8.75
N ASP A 115 2.27 -7.66 9.03
CA ASP A 115 3.69 -7.85 9.27
C ASP A 115 3.95 -8.82 10.44
N ARG A 116 3.15 -8.75 11.52
CA ARG A 116 3.21 -9.72 12.65
C ARG A 116 2.78 -11.13 12.25
N ARG A 117 2.01 -11.27 11.18
CA ARG A 117 1.57 -12.55 10.61
C ARG A 117 2.51 -13.07 9.52
N GLY A 118 3.67 -12.42 9.32
CA GLY A 118 4.63 -12.79 8.28
C GLY A 118 4.17 -12.46 6.86
N LEU A 119 3.19 -11.55 6.71
CA LEU A 119 2.72 -11.03 5.44
C LEU A 119 3.24 -9.60 5.26
N HIS A 120 4.25 -9.45 4.41
CA HIS A 120 4.99 -8.20 4.29
C HIS A 120 4.59 -7.44 3.04
N ARG A 121 4.23 -6.17 3.19
CA ARG A 121 3.97 -5.28 2.05
C ARG A 121 5.26 -4.97 1.31
N VAL A 122 5.20 -4.96 -0.01
CA VAL A 122 6.30 -4.54 -0.89
C VAL A 122 5.81 -3.33 -1.69
N HIS A 123 6.57 -2.24 -1.73
CA HIS A 123 6.26 -1.11 -2.61
C HIS A 123 6.59 -1.50 -4.07
N ALA A 124 5.61 -2.08 -4.74
CA ALA A 124 5.75 -2.71 -6.05
C ALA A 124 4.39 -2.85 -6.73
N LEU A 125 4.40 -3.04 -8.05
CA LEU A 125 3.25 -3.59 -8.77
C LEU A 125 3.32 -5.12 -8.67
N GLY A 126 2.30 -5.74 -8.08
CA GLY A 126 2.15 -7.20 -8.03
C GLY A 126 1.22 -7.68 -9.13
N PHE A 127 1.65 -8.69 -9.88
CA PHE A 127 0.84 -9.30 -10.93
C PHE A 127 0.95 -10.83 -10.92
N SER A 128 -0.03 -11.50 -11.50
CA SER A 128 -0.02 -12.90 -11.90
C SER A 128 0.01 -12.96 -13.42
N TRP A 129 0.85 -13.83 -13.97
CA TRP A 129 0.90 -14.18 -15.38
C TRP A 129 0.76 -15.70 -15.50
N ARG A 130 -0.33 -16.17 -16.12
CA ARG A 130 -0.65 -17.60 -16.26
C ARG A 130 -0.52 -18.39 -14.93
N GLY A 131 -1.01 -17.80 -13.84
CA GLY A 131 -1.00 -18.40 -12.50
C GLY A 131 0.31 -18.27 -11.72
N LYS A 132 1.36 -17.68 -12.29
CA LYS A 132 2.65 -17.42 -11.63
C LYS A 132 2.80 -15.94 -11.28
N GLY A 133 3.34 -15.64 -10.11
CA GLY A 133 3.41 -14.30 -9.56
C GLY A 133 4.70 -13.55 -9.92
N GLY A 134 4.58 -12.25 -10.15
CA GLY A 134 5.71 -11.35 -10.33
C GLY A 134 5.56 -10.07 -9.49
N LEU A 135 6.69 -9.55 -9.03
CA LEU A 135 6.79 -8.22 -8.44
C LEU A 135 7.57 -7.31 -9.38
N LEU A 136 6.97 -6.20 -9.79
CA LEU A 136 7.64 -5.12 -10.51
C LEU A 136 8.01 -4.01 -9.53
N LEU A 137 9.30 -3.92 -9.24
CA LEU A 137 9.92 -2.97 -8.34
C LEU A 137 10.23 -1.69 -9.10
N LEU A 138 9.43 -0.65 -8.86
CA LEU A 138 9.54 0.65 -9.50
C LEU A 138 9.45 1.78 -8.46
N PRO A 139 10.25 2.85 -8.61
CA PRO A 139 10.16 4.00 -7.73
C PRO A 139 8.79 4.68 -7.83
N SER A 140 8.48 5.54 -6.85
CA SER A 140 7.26 6.34 -6.90
C SER A 140 7.29 7.27 -8.11
N GLY A 141 6.19 7.33 -8.88
CA GLY A 141 6.13 8.05 -10.14
C GLY A 141 6.77 7.34 -11.33
N GLY A 142 7.38 6.16 -11.16
CA GLY A 142 8.01 5.39 -12.25
C GLY A 142 7.05 4.68 -13.21
N GLY A 143 5.77 5.06 -13.25
CA GLY A 143 4.78 4.49 -14.18
C GLY A 143 4.08 3.20 -13.75
N LYS A 144 4.14 2.80 -12.46
CA LYS A 144 3.46 1.59 -11.93
C LYS A 144 1.99 1.51 -12.33
N THR A 145 1.20 2.50 -11.93
CA THR A 145 -0.23 2.61 -12.24
C THR A 145 -0.51 2.54 -13.74
N THR A 146 0.31 3.20 -14.57
CA THR A 146 0.15 3.18 -16.03
C THR A 146 0.41 1.80 -16.60
N LEU A 147 1.46 1.10 -16.13
CA LEU A 147 1.76 -0.25 -16.55
C LEU A 147 0.75 -1.26 -15.98
N ALA A 148 0.25 -1.07 -14.76
CA ALA A 148 -0.79 -1.90 -14.17
C ALA A 148 -2.06 -1.92 -15.04
N LEU A 149 -2.48 -0.75 -15.55
CA LEU A 149 -3.59 -0.64 -16.51
C LEU A 149 -3.28 -1.35 -17.83
N ALA A 150 -2.07 -1.18 -18.37
CA ALA A 150 -1.67 -1.85 -19.61
C ALA A 150 -1.60 -3.38 -19.45
N LEU A 151 -1.22 -3.89 -18.29
CA LEU A 151 -1.24 -5.32 -17.97
C LEU A 151 -2.69 -5.81 -17.77
N ALA A 152 -3.53 -5.08 -17.03
CA ALA A 152 -4.92 -5.47 -16.80
C ALA A 152 -5.77 -5.53 -18.09
N ALA A 153 -5.36 -4.81 -19.14
CA ALA A 153 -5.98 -4.90 -20.46
C ALA A 153 -5.66 -6.23 -21.19
N ARG A 154 -4.73 -7.04 -20.69
CA ARG A 154 -4.30 -8.30 -21.30
C ARG A 154 -4.88 -9.51 -20.57
N PRO A 155 -5.40 -10.51 -21.30
CA PRO A 155 -6.09 -11.65 -20.68
C PRO A 155 -5.19 -12.56 -19.86
N GLU A 156 -3.89 -12.61 -20.15
CA GLU A 156 -2.93 -13.48 -19.47
C GLU A 156 -2.48 -12.94 -18.11
N PHE A 157 -2.80 -11.68 -17.83
CA PHE A 157 -2.43 -10.99 -16.61
C PHE A 157 -3.63 -10.78 -15.69
N ALA A 158 -3.35 -10.90 -14.39
CA ALA A 158 -4.21 -10.41 -13.32
C ALA A 158 -3.36 -9.62 -12.31
N LEU A 159 -3.92 -8.59 -11.71
CA LEU A 159 -3.25 -7.77 -10.71
C LEU A 159 -3.44 -8.35 -9.31
N LEU A 160 -2.39 -8.34 -8.51
CA LEU A 160 -2.46 -8.59 -7.06
C LEU A 160 -2.63 -7.27 -6.32
N SER A 161 -1.89 -6.24 -6.73
CA SER A 161 -1.95 -4.87 -6.19
C SER A 161 -1.14 -3.93 -7.08
N ASP A 162 -1.58 -2.68 -7.25
CA ASP A 162 -0.83 -1.66 -7.99
C ASP A 162 0.43 -1.19 -7.24
N ASP A 163 0.40 -1.21 -5.91
CA ASP A 163 1.40 -0.49 -5.11
C ASP A 163 1.89 -1.26 -3.88
N LEU A 164 1.06 -2.12 -3.26
CA LEU A 164 1.39 -2.76 -1.97
C LEU A 164 1.10 -4.28 -1.94
N PRO A 165 1.47 -5.09 -2.93
CA PRO A 165 1.28 -6.54 -2.86
C PRO A 165 1.94 -7.11 -1.59
N LEU A 166 1.38 -8.20 -1.08
CA LEU A 166 1.91 -8.89 0.10
C LEU A 166 2.81 -10.04 -0.35
N LEU A 167 3.98 -10.15 0.29
CA LEU A 167 4.86 -11.31 0.18
C LEU A 167 4.86 -12.07 1.50
N GLY A 168 4.47 -13.34 1.44
CA GLY A 168 4.56 -14.26 2.58
C GLY A 168 5.92 -14.96 2.66
N ALA A 169 6.29 -15.44 3.85
CA ALA A 169 7.47 -16.27 4.05
C ALA A 169 7.44 -17.60 3.24
N ASP A 170 6.24 -18.05 2.88
CA ASP A 170 5.99 -19.19 2.00
C ASP A 170 6.39 -18.94 0.53
N GLY A 171 6.83 -17.72 0.19
CA GLY A 171 7.18 -17.35 -1.18
C GLY A 171 5.96 -17.15 -2.08
N ARG A 172 4.76 -16.99 -1.50
CA ARG A 172 3.56 -16.64 -2.25
C ARG A 172 3.29 -15.14 -2.16
N LEU A 173 2.97 -14.55 -3.31
CA LEU A 173 2.36 -13.25 -3.38
C LEU A 173 0.87 -13.35 -3.07
N ARG A 174 0.34 -12.36 -2.37
CA ARG A 174 -1.08 -12.24 -2.07
C ARG A 174 -1.57 -10.85 -2.46
N ALA A 175 -2.83 -10.80 -2.86
CA ALA A 175 -3.48 -9.59 -3.28
C ALA A 175 -3.49 -8.57 -2.16
N PHE A 176 -3.33 -7.30 -2.49
CA PHE A 176 -3.68 -6.21 -1.60
C PHE A 176 -4.38 -5.17 -2.46
N PRO A 177 -5.61 -5.49 -2.90
CA PRO A 177 -6.27 -4.75 -3.95
C PRO A 177 -6.59 -3.35 -3.45
N GLN A 178 -6.04 -2.38 -4.15
CA GLN A 178 -6.23 -0.96 -3.85
C GLN A 178 -6.67 -0.27 -5.13
N ARG A 179 -7.59 0.69 -4.98
CA ARG A 179 -7.89 1.66 -6.02
C ARG A 179 -6.62 2.26 -6.63
N LEU A 180 -6.61 2.38 -7.96
CA LEU A 180 -5.52 3.01 -8.72
C LEU A 180 -5.64 4.53 -8.61
N SER A 181 -4.51 5.24 -8.71
CA SER A 181 -4.49 6.70 -8.61
C SER A 181 -3.93 7.31 -9.90
N LEU A 182 -4.83 7.78 -10.76
CA LEU A 182 -4.52 8.40 -12.05
C LEU A 182 -3.98 9.82 -11.85
N ARG A 183 -3.05 10.22 -12.72
CA ARG A 183 -2.44 11.56 -12.75
C ARG A 183 -2.83 12.25 -14.06
N GLY A 184 -2.94 13.58 -14.02
CA GLY A 184 -3.20 14.43 -15.17
C GLY A 184 -4.67 14.83 -15.30
N PRO A 185 -4.94 15.89 -16.09
CA PRO A 185 -6.30 16.25 -16.46
C PRO A 185 -6.87 15.15 -17.38
N GLY A 186 -8.13 14.77 -17.15
CA GLY A 186 -8.84 13.82 -18.02
C GLY A 186 -9.02 14.35 -19.46
N PRO A 187 -9.71 13.60 -20.33
CA PRO A 187 -10.55 12.43 -20.02
C PRO A 187 -9.77 11.12 -19.88
N PHE A 188 -10.19 10.27 -18.94
CA PHE A 188 -9.74 8.88 -18.85
C PHE A 188 -10.77 7.97 -19.55
N PRO A 189 -10.37 6.82 -20.11
CA PRO A 189 -11.27 5.90 -20.81
C PRO A 189 -12.11 5.04 -19.85
N PHE A 190 -12.65 5.64 -18.79
CA PHE A 190 -13.46 4.96 -17.77
C PHE A 190 -14.75 5.74 -17.52
N ALA A 191 -15.81 5.02 -17.14
CA ALA A 191 -17.07 5.65 -16.75
C ALA A 191 -16.86 6.57 -15.54
N SER A 192 -17.58 7.69 -15.49
CA SER A 192 -17.51 8.64 -14.37
C SER A 192 -17.88 8.02 -13.02
N SER A 193 -18.73 6.98 -13.01
CA SER A 193 -19.17 6.26 -11.81
C SER A 193 -18.05 5.54 -11.06
N VAL A 194 -16.95 5.19 -11.75
CA VAL A 194 -15.77 4.52 -11.15
C VAL A 194 -14.60 5.48 -10.97
N LEU A 195 -14.78 6.76 -11.27
CA LEU A 195 -13.78 7.81 -11.13
C LEU A 195 -14.15 8.75 -9.99
N ARG A 196 -13.20 9.02 -9.10
CA ARG A 196 -13.42 9.91 -7.94
C ARG A 196 -12.30 10.92 -7.81
N PRO A 197 -12.59 12.21 -7.58
CA PRO A 197 -11.54 13.16 -7.26
C PRO A 197 -10.93 12.82 -5.89
N PHE A 198 -9.63 13.00 -5.75
CA PHE A 198 -8.93 12.88 -4.49
C PHE A 198 -7.93 14.02 -4.35
N ARG A 199 -8.27 14.96 -3.48
CA ARG A 199 -7.46 16.14 -3.17
C ARG A 199 -6.64 15.82 -1.94
N ARG A 200 -5.32 15.88 -2.06
CA ARG A 200 -4.41 15.63 -0.95
C ARG A 200 -3.83 16.95 -0.48
N ARG A 201 -3.56 17.05 0.81
CA ARG A 201 -3.07 18.30 1.41
C ARG A 201 -1.71 18.74 0.87
N ARG A 202 -0.81 17.78 0.65
CA ARG A 202 0.61 18.05 0.29
C ARG A 202 1.01 17.51 -1.07
N HIS A 203 0.08 16.91 -1.78
CA HIS A 203 0.35 16.29 -3.06
C HIS A 203 -0.77 16.70 -4.02
N GLY A 204 -0.42 17.01 -5.27
CA GLY A 204 -1.41 17.46 -6.26
C GLY A 204 -2.62 16.52 -6.38
N ALA A 205 -3.74 17.08 -6.83
CA ALA A 205 -4.98 16.34 -7.03
C ALA A 205 -4.76 15.11 -7.91
N LYS A 206 -5.48 14.04 -7.58
CA LYS A 206 -5.51 12.80 -8.37
C LYS A 206 -6.95 12.41 -8.62
N THR A 207 -7.12 11.52 -9.59
CA THR A 207 -8.38 10.81 -9.81
C THR A 207 -8.18 9.36 -9.38
N LEU A 208 -8.98 8.90 -8.42
CA LEU A 208 -9.01 7.49 -8.02
C LEU A 208 -9.88 6.72 -9.02
N LEU A 209 -9.39 5.54 -9.40
CA LEU A 209 -10.13 4.58 -10.21
C LEU A 209 -10.47 3.38 -9.34
N ASP A 210 -11.77 3.16 -9.16
CA ASP A 210 -12.29 2.07 -8.33
C ASP A 210 -11.96 0.69 -8.93
N LEU A 211 -11.84 -0.31 -8.05
CA LEU A 211 -11.50 -1.69 -8.43
C LEU A 211 -12.54 -2.33 -9.36
N SER A 212 -13.79 -1.87 -9.30
CA SER A 212 -14.88 -2.31 -10.17
C SER A 212 -14.65 -1.97 -11.66
N ALA A 213 -13.69 -1.10 -11.98
CA ALA A 213 -13.36 -0.77 -13.36
C ALA A 213 -12.64 -1.91 -14.13
N TYR A 214 -12.19 -2.96 -13.45
CA TYR A 214 -11.50 -4.10 -14.08
C TYR A 214 -11.91 -5.42 -13.40
N PRO A 215 -13.19 -5.83 -13.53
CA PRO A 215 -13.70 -7.05 -12.93
C PRO A 215 -12.99 -8.28 -13.51
N GLY A 216 -12.70 -9.27 -12.66
CA GLY A 216 -11.99 -10.49 -13.07
C GLY A 216 -10.51 -10.30 -13.42
N ARG A 217 -9.96 -9.09 -13.23
CA ARG A 217 -8.52 -8.81 -13.42
C ARG A 217 -7.74 -8.77 -12.11
N LEU A 218 -8.33 -9.24 -11.02
CA LEU A 218 -7.66 -9.38 -9.73
C LEU A 218 -7.37 -10.86 -9.46
N ALA A 219 -6.14 -11.17 -9.07
CA ALA A 219 -5.76 -12.48 -8.57
C ALA A 219 -5.64 -12.41 -7.05
N ASP A 220 -6.09 -13.46 -6.34
CA ASP A 220 -6.00 -13.52 -4.87
C ASP A 220 -4.59 -13.81 -4.38
N ALA A 221 -3.90 -14.75 -5.04
CA ALA A 221 -2.54 -15.14 -4.71
C ALA A 221 -1.86 -15.84 -5.89
N ALA A 222 -0.53 -15.81 -5.91
CA ALA A 222 0.28 -16.56 -6.86
C ALA A 222 1.65 -16.91 -6.26
N PRO A 223 2.26 -18.06 -6.59
CA PRO A 223 3.65 -18.34 -6.22
C PRO A 223 4.59 -17.34 -6.89
N LEU A 224 5.54 -16.77 -6.14
CA LEU A 224 6.50 -15.83 -6.71
C LEU A 224 7.47 -16.55 -7.65
N GLU A 225 7.51 -16.12 -8.91
CA GLU A 225 8.45 -16.60 -9.94
C GLU A 225 9.38 -15.49 -10.42
N TRP A 226 8.94 -14.22 -10.46
CA TRP A 226 9.74 -13.13 -11.03
C TRP A 226 9.91 -11.92 -10.11
N LEU A 227 11.14 -11.40 -10.08
CA LEU A 227 11.47 -10.09 -9.55
C LEU A 227 11.90 -9.18 -10.69
N VAL A 228 11.01 -8.29 -11.11
CA VAL A 228 11.25 -7.37 -12.23
C VAL A 228 11.70 -6.03 -11.67
N VAL A 229 12.93 -5.62 -11.97
CA VAL A 229 13.42 -4.28 -11.63
C VAL A 229 13.04 -3.36 -12.77
N GLY A 230 12.15 -2.41 -12.51
CA GLY A 230 11.73 -1.43 -13.50
C GLY A 230 12.64 -0.20 -13.51
N CYS A 231 12.94 0.33 -14.68
CA CYS A 231 13.73 1.53 -14.86
C CYS A 231 13.06 2.45 -15.89
N PRO A 232 12.49 3.58 -15.46
CA PRO A 232 12.07 4.63 -16.38
C PRO A 232 13.29 5.22 -17.08
N GLY A 233 13.20 5.54 -18.37
CA GLY A 233 14.28 6.24 -19.04
C GLY A 233 13.96 6.61 -20.48
N PRO A 234 14.76 7.51 -21.09
CA PRO A 234 14.64 7.81 -22.50
C PRO A 234 15.06 6.58 -23.32
N GLY A 235 14.28 6.24 -24.35
CA GLY A 235 14.58 5.18 -25.31
C GLY A 235 13.53 4.06 -25.40
N PRO A 236 13.77 3.06 -26.25
CA PRO A 236 12.82 1.96 -26.45
C PRO A 236 12.65 1.10 -25.21
N THR A 237 11.42 0.64 -25.01
CA THR A 237 11.12 -0.40 -24.03
C THR A 237 11.87 -1.68 -24.38
N PHE A 238 12.48 -2.32 -23.38
CA PHE A 238 12.98 -3.70 -23.51
C PHE A 238 12.93 -4.42 -22.17
N ALA A 239 12.96 -5.75 -22.22
CA ALA A 239 13.12 -6.61 -21.06
C ALA A 239 14.35 -7.50 -21.22
N ALA A 240 15.09 -7.72 -20.15
CA ALA A 240 16.32 -8.52 -20.15
C ALA A 240 16.53 -9.19 -18.79
N ARG A 241 17.50 -10.12 -18.70
CA ARG A 241 17.93 -10.66 -17.40
C ARG A 241 18.57 -9.56 -16.55
N CYS A 242 18.33 -9.63 -15.24
CA CYS A 242 18.89 -8.70 -14.27
C CYS A 242 19.82 -9.44 -13.30
N SER A 243 20.82 -8.74 -12.75
CA SER A 243 21.66 -9.33 -11.71
C SER A 243 20.86 -9.51 -10.41
N ARG A 244 21.17 -10.58 -9.67
CA ARG A 244 20.54 -10.85 -8.37
C ARG A 244 20.81 -9.73 -7.36
N ALA A 245 21.99 -9.11 -7.42
CA ALA A 245 22.34 -7.98 -6.56
C ALA A 245 21.42 -6.76 -6.80
N ARG A 246 21.11 -6.45 -8.06
CA ARG A 246 20.20 -5.34 -8.39
C ARG A 246 18.76 -5.63 -7.98
N ALA A 247 18.29 -6.86 -8.20
CA ALA A 247 16.97 -7.29 -7.69
C ALA A 247 16.90 -7.25 -6.16
N ALA A 248 17.97 -7.66 -5.47
CA ALA A 248 18.06 -7.59 -4.02
C ALA A 248 18.00 -6.14 -3.52
N ALA A 249 18.80 -5.24 -4.07
CA ALA A 249 18.78 -3.83 -3.68
C ALA A 249 17.39 -3.21 -3.83
N ALA A 250 16.72 -3.46 -4.95
CA ALA A 250 15.37 -2.95 -5.20
C ALA A 250 14.31 -3.55 -4.25
N LEU A 251 14.38 -4.86 -3.97
CA LEU A 251 13.44 -5.52 -3.05
C LEU A 251 13.64 -5.05 -1.60
N LEU A 252 14.89 -4.92 -1.15
CA LEU A 252 15.21 -4.45 0.20
C LEU A 252 14.75 -3.01 0.42
N ASP A 253 14.90 -2.14 -0.57
CA ASP A 253 14.40 -0.76 -0.52
C ASP A 253 12.86 -0.71 -0.38
N GLY A 254 12.14 -1.45 -1.23
CA GLY A 254 10.68 -1.44 -1.27
C GLY A 254 9.99 -2.23 -0.15
N MET A 255 10.67 -3.18 0.49
CA MET A 255 10.09 -4.10 1.48
C MET A 255 10.67 -3.92 2.89
N VAL A 256 11.99 -4.02 3.03
CA VAL A 256 12.66 -4.02 4.34
C VAL A 256 12.72 -2.61 4.90
N LEU A 257 13.35 -1.70 4.14
CA LEU A 257 13.36 -0.27 4.46
C LEU A 257 11.96 0.34 4.32
N GLY A 258 11.13 -0.25 3.45
CA GLY A 258 9.74 0.15 3.25
C GLY A 258 9.60 1.51 2.58
N ARG A 259 10.57 1.91 1.76
CA ARG A 259 10.52 3.19 1.04
C ARG A 259 9.35 3.18 0.07
N GLY A 260 8.42 4.12 0.28
CA GLY A 260 7.19 4.24 -0.51
C GLY A 260 5.97 3.55 0.10
N LEU A 261 6.13 2.76 1.16
CA LEU A 261 4.99 2.19 1.89
C LEU A 261 4.28 3.28 2.73
N PRO A 262 2.94 3.31 2.79
CA PRO A 262 2.20 4.13 3.75
C PRO A 262 2.37 3.53 5.14
N GLN A 263 3.39 4.03 5.83
CA GLN A 263 3.81 3.55 7.13
C GLN A 263 3.38 4.46 8.28
N VAL A 264 3.14 5.76 8.03
CA VAL A 264 2.79 6.75 9.07
C VAL A 264 3.76 6.58 10.24
N LEU A 265 5.01 7.02 10.08
CA LEU A 265 6.13 6.65 10.97
C LEU A 265 5.85 6.94 12.44
N GLU A 266 5.09 7.98 12.73
CA GLU A 266 4.62 8.36 14.04
C GLU A 266 3.64 7.34 14.68
N LEU A 267 3.06 6.40 13.92
CA LEU A 267 2.34 5.21 14.41
C LEU A 267 3.20 3.95 14.43
N MET A 268 4.35 3.95 13.75
CA MET A 268 5.31 2.83 13.80
C MET A 268 6.36 3.00 14.89
N ALA A 269 6.65 4.24 15.28
CA ALA A 269 7.57 4.54 16.37
C ALA A 269 7.07 3.84 17.64
N PRO A 270 7.93 3.10 18.36
CA PRO A 270 7.50 2.34 19.50
C PRO A 270 6.98 3.27 20.62
N PRO A 271 5.87 2.95 21.29
CA PRO A 271 5.50 3.66 22.50
C PRO A 271 6.46 3.33 23.65
N PRO A 272 6.56 4.17 24.69
CA PRO A 272 7.27 3.84 25.92
C PRO A 272 6.75 2.52 26.54
N PRO A 273 7.62 1.66 27.10
CA PRO A 273 9.08 1.78 27.14
C PRO A 273 9.73 1.40 25.80
N TYR A 274 10.53 2.31 25.26
CA TYR A 274 11.10 2.21 23.89
C TYR A 274 11.91 0.94 23.63
N ARG A 275 12.54 0.35 24.64
CA ARG A 275 13.34 -0.89 24.51
C ARG A 275 12.52 -2.07 23.99
N ARG A 276 11.30 -2.28 24.51
CA ARG A 276 10.43 -3.38 24.08
C ARG A 276 10.00 -3.20 22.63
N GLY A 277 9.67 -1.97 22.25
CA GLY A 277 9.27 -1.68 20.89
C GLY A 277 10.44 -1.68 19.89
N ALA A 278 11.65 -1.32 20.29
CA ALA A 278 12.85 -1.49 19.47
C ALA A 278 13.11 -2.98 19.13
N ALA A 279 12.94 -3.88 20.11
CA ALA A 279 13.03 -5.32 19.87
C ALA A 279 11.94 -5.81 18.91
N ALA A 280 10.72 -5.29 19.01
CA ALA A 280 9.64 -5.61 18.07
C ALA A 280 9.97 -5.15 16.63
N LEU A 281 10.52 -3.94 16.47
CA LEU A 281 10.96 -3.43 15.17
C LEU A 281 12.13 -4.24 14.59
N ALA A 282 13.08 -4.66 15.43
CA ALA A 282 14.20 -5.51 15.00
C ALA A 282 13.69 -6.87 14.52
N ARG A 283 12.79 -7.51 15.28
CA ARG A 283 12.13 -8.78 14.86
C ARG A 283 11.39 -8.62 13.54
N LEU A 284 10.67 -7.51 13.36
CA LEU A 284 9.99 -7.20 12.11
C LEU A 284 10.97 -7.06 10.95
N ALA A 285 12.05 -6.30 11.11
CA ALA A 285 13.08 -6.13 10.09
C ALA A 285 13.69 -7.49 9.71
N TRP A 286 13.93 -8.37 10.70
CA TRP A 286 14.43 -9.73 10.48
C TRP A 286 13.44 -10.60 9.72
N SER A 287 12.16 -10.54 10.06
CA SER A 287 11.10 -11.26 9.34
C SER A 287 11.04 -10.84 7.87
N ARG A 288 11.05 -9.52 7.62
CA ARG A 288 11.07 -8.97 6.26
C ARG A 288 12.32 -9.39 5.50
N TRP A 289 13.48 -9.36 6.15
CA TRP A 289 14.74 -9.83 5.57
C TRP A 289 14.68 -11.32 5.20
N GLY A 290 14.16 -12.16 6.10
CA GLY A 290 14.00 -13.60 5.86
C GLY A 290 13.13 -13.89 4.64
N ALA A 291 11.98 -13.23 4.53
CA ALA A 291 11.09 -13.34 3.38
C ALA A 291 11.73 -12.78 2.09
N ALA A 292 12.45 -11.66 2.15
CA ALA A 292 13.18 -11.10 1.01
C ALA A 292 14.27 -12.06 0.50
N ARG A 293 15.05 -12.67 1.40
CA ARG A 293 16.07 -13.66 1.06
C ARG A 293 15.45 -14.89 0.40
N ALA A 294 14.34 -15.39 0.94
CA ALA A 294 13.61 -16.52 0.37
C ALA A 294 13.04 -16.20 -1.03
N ALA A 295 12.50 -14.99 -1.22
CA ALA A 295 12.04 -14.50 -2.51
C ALA A 295 13.18 -14.41 -3.53
N LEU A 296 14.32 -13.82 -3.15
CA LEU A 296 15.49 -13.75 -4.01
C LEU A 296 15.98 -15.14 -4.41
N ALA A 297 16.04 -16.10 -3.47
CA ALA A 297 16.47 -17.47 -3.75
C ALA A 297 15.63 -18.18 -4.83
N ARG A 298 14.33 -17.90 -4.87
CA ARG A 298 13.37 -18.58 -5.77
C ARG A 298 13.13 -17.84 -7.09
N ALA A 299 13.08 -16.52 -7.04
CA ALA A 299 12.64 -15.72 -8.17
C ALA A 299 13.72 -15.49 -9.23
N ARG A 300 13.28 -15.42 -10.48
CA ARG A 300 14.07 -15.04 -11.64
C ARG A 300 14.14 -13.51 -11.74
N PRO A 301 15.34 -12.91 -11.63
CA PRO A 301 15.49 -11.47 -11.75
C PRO A 301 15.42 -11.02 -13.21
N LEU A 302 14.53 -10.07 -13.49
CA LEU A 302 14.38 -9.42 -14.79
C LEU A 302 14.59 -7.91 -14.65
N LEU A 303 15.01 -7.28 -15.74
CA LEU A 303 15.10 -5.84 -15.90
C LEU A 303 14.06 -5.44 -16.93
N LEU A 304 13.24 -4.44 -16.62
CA LEU A 304 12.30 -3.85 -17.56
C LEU A 304 12.61 -2.36 -17.70
N ARG A 305 13.07 -1.93 -18.86
CA ARG A 305 13.14 -0.50 -19.17
C ARG A 305 11.79 -0.05 -19.71
N LEU A 306 11.21 0.99 -19.10
CA LEU A 306 9.97 1.58 -19.56
C LEU A 306 10.27 2.73 -20.52
N GLY A 307 9.89 2.56 -21.78
CA GLY A 307 9.85 3.65 -22.77
C GLY A 307 8.55 4.45 -22.69
N ALA A 308 8.31 5.32 -23.68
CA ALA A 308 7.19 6.26 -23.67
C ALA A 308 5.80 5.60 -23.80
N ARG A 309 5.71 4.39 -24.37
CA ARG A 309 4.44 3.70 -24.62
C ARG A 309 4.23 2.55 -23.61
N PRO A 310 3.23 2.63 -22.72
CA PRO A 310 2.96 1.60 -21.72
C PRO A 310 2.62 0.23 -22.32
N GLY A 311 1.93 0.21 -23.47
CA GLY A 311 1.61 -1.03 -24.18
C GLY A 311 2.84 -1.82 -24.63
N ASP A 312 3.91 -1.12 -25.03
CA ASP A 312 5.18 -1.76 -25.38
C ASP A 312 5.82 -2.41 -24.15
N ALA A 313 5.73 -1.76 -22.97
CA ALA A 313 6.24 -2.31 -21.70
C ALA A 313 5.49 -3.57 -21.28
N ALA A 314 4.16 -3.57 -21.43
CA ALA A 314 3.36 -4.76 -21.20
C ALA A 314 3.74 -5.90 -22.17
N ARG A 315 4.03 -5.59 -23.44
CA ARG A 315 4.47 -6.57 -24.45
C ARG A 315 5.84 -7.17 -24.12
N ALA A 316 6.84 -6.32 -23.96
CA ALA A 316 8.21 -6.74 -23.65
C ALA A 316 8.28 -7.57 -22.36
N LEU A 317 7.47 -7.21 -21.34
CA LEU A 317 7.36 -8.01 -20.13
C LEU A 317 6.81 -9.41 -20.44
N ALA A 318 5.68 -9.52 -21.14
CA ALA A 318 5.09 -10.82 -21.46
C ALA A 318 6.02 -11.74 -22.28
N ASP A 319 6.77 -11.15 -23.21
CA ASP A 319 7.75 -11.88 -24.02
C ASP A 319 8.86 -12.45 -23.13
N ALA A 320 9.39 -11.64 -22.20
CA ALA A 320 10.41 -12.07 -21.25
C ALA A 320 9.90 -13.08 -20.19
N LEU A 321 8.61 -13.05 -19.84
CA LEU A 321 8.02 -14.04 -18.93
C LEU A 321 7.82 -15.41 -19.61
N SER A 322 7.77 -15.42 -20.95
CA SER A 322 7.60 -16.63 -21.75
C SER A 322 8.92 -17.38 -22.00
N SER A 323 10.07 -16.74 -21.76
CA SER A 323 11.42 -17.33 -21.90
C SER A 323 11.94 -17.95 -20.61
#